data_AF-A0A382VMX1-F1
#
_entry.id   AF-A0A382VMX1-F1
#
_cell.length_a   1.000
_cell.length_b   1.000
_cell.length_c   1.000
_cell.angle_alpha   90.00
_cell.angle_beta   90.00
_cell.angle_gamma   90.00
#
_symmetry.space_group_name_H-M   'P 1'
#
loop_
_entity.id
_entity.type
_entity.pdbx_description
1 polymer ?
#
loop_
_entity_poly.entity_id
_entity_poly.type
_entity_poly.pdbx_seq_one_letter_code
_entity_poly.pdbx_strand_id
1 'polypeptide(L)'
;RFARTIAVEMGAAAGFAIPPMRGDFIKRYAIPNTVTQAIEIGSCVLRARNENRDVLKALEEEAGGKMQFRGKITDVYRELKGGFAIGKVRMENLDKSEDKAEIDIQNENLIFRCNDQVVLCVPDLIILLDLESGEPITTEVLRYGMRVAVMAIGCHPLMRTEKALHVVGPQAFGYPDVEYQPLEQG
;
A
#
# COMPACT_ATOMS: atom_id res chain seq x y z
N ARG A 1 6.97 10.18 19.05
CA ARG A 1 6.07 10.19 20.23
C ARG A 1 5.50 11.59 20.49
N PHE A 2 6.31 12.64 20.65
CA PHE A 2 5.83 14.02 20.88
C PHE A 2 4.95 14.59 19.75
N ALA A 3 5.28 14.33 18.49
CA ALA A 3 4.54 14.88 17.35
C ALA A 3 3.04 14.54 17.34
N ARG A 4 2.68 13.30 17.70
CA ARG A 4 1.27 12.87 17.71
C ARG A 4 0.48 13.56 18.84
N THR A 5 1.08 13.74 20.02
CA THR A 5 0.45 14.47 21.12
C THR A 5 0.19 15.93 20.75
N ILE A 6 1.18 16.59 20.16
CA ILE A 6 1.07 17.98 19.71
C ILE A 6 -0.04 18.12 18.65
N ALA A 7 -0.11 17.22 17.67
CA ALA A 7 -1.18 17.26 16.67
C ALA A 7 -2.58 17.14 17.28
N VAL A 8 -2.76 16.32 18.32
CA VAL A 8 -4.04 16.21 19.04
C VAL A 8 -4.37 17.51 19.77
N GLU A 9 -3.41 18.10 20.48
CA GLU A 9 -3.60 19.36 21.22
C GLU A 9 -3.84 20.57 20.29
N MET A 10 -3.29 20.56 19.08
CA MET A 10 -3.42 21.63 18.09
C MET A 10 -4.67 21.53 17.20
N GLY A 11 -5.62 20.64 17.51
CA GLY A 11 -6.85 20.49 16.72
C GLY A 11 -6.71 19.57 15.50
N ALA A 12 -6.02 18.44 15.69
CA ALA A 12 -5.78 17.34 14.73
C ALA A 12 -4.70 17.58 13.65
N ALA A 13 -4.07 18.75 13.58
CA ALA A 13 -2.99 19.02 12.65
C ALA A 13 -1.85 19.83 13.30
N ALA A 14 -0.62 19.48 12.98
CA ALA A 14 0.57 20.23 13.36
C ALA A 14 1.64 20.10 12.27
N GLY A 15 2.36 21.19 12.00
CA GLY A 15 3.53 21.18 11.12
C GLY A 15 4.79 20.76 11.89
N PHE A 16 5.66 19.99 11.23
CA PHE A 16 6.94 19.59 11.81
C PHE A 16 8.09 19.87 10.85
N ALA A 17 9.17 20.44 11.38
CA ALA A 17 10.45 20.53 10.70
C ALA A 17 11.43 19.59 11.41
N ILE A 18 11.97 18.61 10.68
CA ILE A 18 13.02 17.72 11.19
C ILE A 18 14.39 18.38 10.99
N PRO A 19 15.40 18.08 11.84
CA PRO A 19 16.73 18.64 11.70
C PRO A 19 17.30 18.42 10.29
N PRO A 20 18.00 19.43 9.71
CA PRO A 20 18.58 19.30 8.39
C PRO A 20 19.61 18.16 8.38
N MET A 21 19.61 17.38 7.30
CA MET A 21 20.61 16.33 7.06
C MET A 21 21.64 16.82 6.04
N ARG A 22 22.85 16.28 6.12
CA ARG A 22 23.90 16.58 5.14
C ARG A 22 23.49 16.04 3.76
N GLY A 23 23.81 16.78 2.70
CA GLY A 23 23.44 16.39 1.33
C GLY A 23 24.08 15.07 0.86
N ASP A 24 25.29 14.75 1.34
CA ASP A 24 25.95 13.47 1.07
C ASP A 24 25.22 12.28 1.71
N PHE A 25 24.65 12.46 2.89
CA PHE A 25 23.80 11.48 3.56
C PHE A 25 22.50 11.25 2.77
N ILE A 26 21.81 12.33 2.40
CA ILE A 26 20.54 12.23 1.64
C ILE A 26 20.75 11.49 0.33
N LYS A 27 21.80 11.82 -0.43
CA LYS A 27 22.10 11.14 -1.71
C LYS A 27 22.35 9.64 -1.58
N ARG A 28 22.79 9.17 -0.41
CA ARG A 28 23.06 7.74 -0.16
C ARG A 28 21.84 6.97 0.33
N TYR A 29 20.93 7.62 1.04
CA TYR A 29 19.87 6.93 1.80
C TYR A 29 18.44 7.35 1.46
N ALA A 30 18.24 8.45 0.74
CA ALA A 30 16.92 8.79 0.23
C ALA A 30 16.55 7.87 -0.94
N ILE A 31 15.29 7.47 -1.00
CA ILE A 31 14.73 6.78 -2.16
C ILE A 31 14.54 7.83 -3.25
N PRO A 32 15.24 7.73 -4.40
CA PRO A 32 15.14 8.73 -5.45
C PRO A 32 13.80 8.61 -6.22
N ASN A 33 13.44 9.67 -6.94
CA ASN A 33 12.38 9.69 -7.95
C ASN A 33 10.95 9.33 -7.48
N THR A 34 10.68 9.27 -6.17
CA THR A 34 9.34 8.88 -5.66
C THR A 34 8.22 9.81 -6.15
N VAL A 35 8.49 11.12 -6.21
CA VAL A 35 7.54 12.11 -6.76
C VAL A 35 7.36 11.93 -8.27
N THR A 36 8.45 11.69 -9.01
CA THR A 36 8.39 11.41 -10.45
C THR A 36 7.55 10.16 -10.73
N GLN A 37 7.80 9.07 -9.99
CA GLN A 37 7.04 7.83 -10.10
C GLN A 37 5.54 8.04 -9.83
N ALA A 38 5.19 8.83 -8.79
CA ALA A 38 3.78 9.15 -8.51
C ALA A 38 3.13 9.94 -9.65
N ILE A 39 3.84 10.89 -10.24
CA ILE A 39 3.37 11.65 -11.40
C ILE A 39 3.18 10.73 -12.62
N GLU A 40 4.12 9.82 -12.87
CA GLU A 40 4.06 8.87 -13.98
C GLU A 40 2.86 7.92 -13.84
N ILE A 41 2.64 7.35 -12.64
CA ILE A 41 1.46 6.53 -12.32
C ILE A 41 0.17 7.30 -12.58
N GLY A 42 0.05 8.51 -12.03
CA GLY A 42 -1.14 9.34 -12.22
C GLY A 42 -1.36 9.71 -13.69
N SER A 43 -0.28 9.99 -14.44
CA SER A 43 -0.35 10.30 -15.87
C SER A 43 -0.75 9.07 -16.70
N CYS A 44 -0.34 7.87 -16.30
CA CYS A 44 -0.78 6.62 -16.90
C CYS A 44 -2.29 6.44 -16.74
N VAL A 45 -2.83 6.58 -15.53
CA VAL A 45 -4.27 6.50 -15.25
C VAL A 45 -5.07 7.50 -16.07
N LEU A 46 -4.64 8.77 -16.08
CA LEU A 46 -5.34 9.83 -16.83
C LEU A 46 -5.34 9.57 -18.33
N ARG A 47 -4.21 9.15 -18.91
CA ARG A 47 -4.11 8.81 -20.34
C ARG A 47 -4.98 7.62 -20.70
N ALA A 48 -4.89 6.52 -19.94
CA ALA A 48 -5.68 5.32 -20.20
C ALA A 48 -7.19 5.61 -20.18
N ARG A 49 -7.66 6.41 -19.21
CA ARG A 49 -9.06 6.86 -19.13
C ARG A 49 -9.46 7.71 -20.34
N ASN A 50 -8.63 8.68 -20.73
CA ASN A 50 -8.91 9.55 -21.86
C ASN A 50 -8.95 8.79 -23.20
N GLU A 51 -8.17 7.72 -23.31
CA GLU A 51 -8.08 6.86 -24.50
C GLU A 51 -9.07 5.68 -24.45
N ASN A 52 -9.89 5.55 -23.40
CA ASN A 52 -10.77 4.40 -23.15
C ASN A 52 -10.04 3.04 -23.19
N ARG A 53 -8.80 3.00 -22.70
CA ARG A 53 -8.04 1.76 -22.48
C ARG A 53 -8.35 1.16 -21.11
N ASP A 54 -8.07 -0.13 -20.95
CA ASP A 54 -8.08 -0.78 -19.64
C ASP A 54 -6.98 -0.16 -18.75
N VAL A 55 -7.41 0.57 -17.71
CA VAL A 55 -6.52 1.30 -16.81
C VAL A 55 -5.62 0.37 -16.00
N LEU A 56 -6.15 -0.77 -15.56
CA LEU A 56 -5.39 -1.72 -14.75
C LEU A 56 -4.28 -2.36 -15.59
N LYS A 57 -4.61 -2.72 -16.83
CA LYS A 57 -3.61 -3.22 -17.78
C LYS A 57 -2.55 -2.18 -18.11
N ALA A 58 -2.94 -0.91 -18.31
CA ALA A 58 -2.00 0.17 -18.54
C ALA A 58 -1.05 0.38 -17.34
N LEU A 59 -1.55 0.27 -16.11
CA LEU A 59 -0.73 0.35 -14.90
C LEU A 59 0.29 -0.80 -14.80
N GLU A 60 -0.08 -2.02 -15.20
CA GLU A 60 0.86 -3.14 -15.25
C GLU A 60 1.95 -2.94 -16.30
N GLU A 61 1.57 -2.50 -17.50
CA GLU A 61 2.49 -2.37 -18.63
C GLU A 61 3.40 -1.14 -18.53
N GLU A 62 2.89 -0.01 -18.01
CA GLU A 62 3.58 1.28 -18.05
C GLU A 62 4.14 1.73 -16.70
N ALA A 63 3.55 1.30 -15.58
CA ALA A 63 3.88 1.79 -14.24
C ALA A 63 4.56 0.75 -13.33
N GLY A 64 4.84 -0.45 -13.85
CA GLY A 64 5.52 -1.51 -13.10
C GLY A 64 4.71 -2.08 -11.93
N GLY A 65 3.40 -1.84 -11.91
CA GLY A 65 2.48 -2.49 -11.00
C GLY A 65 2.29 -3.95 -11.38
N LYS A 66 2.01 -4.81 -10.40
CA LYS A 66 1.59 -6.20 -10.66
C LYS A 66 0.20 -6.41 -10.06
N MET A 67 -0.79 -6.77 -10.86
CA MET A 67 -2.12 -7.10 -10.35
C MET A 67 -2.08 -8.47 -9.69
N GLN A 68 -2.52 -8.52 -8.43
CA GLN A 68 -2.48 -9.71 -7.59
C GLN A 68 -3.88 -10.29 -7.37
N PHE A 69 -4.92 -9.44 -7.43
CA PHE A 69 -6.29 -9.86 -7.13
C PHE A 69 -7.32 -8.91 -7.74
N ARG A 70 -8.46 -9.46 -8.16
CA ARG A 70 -9.65 -8.70 -8.56
C ARG A 70 -10.83 -9.22 -7.76
N GLY A 71 -11.46 -8.36 -6.97
CA GLY A 71 -12.40 -8.82 -5.96
C GLY A 71 -13.51 -7.84 -5.63
N LYS A 72 -14.48 -8.36 -4.87
CA LYS A 72 -15.50 -7.56 -4.21
C LYS A 72 -15.25 -7.59 -2.71
N ILE A 73 -15.27 -6.43 -2.06
CA ILE A 73 -15.16 -6.34 -0.60
C ILE A 73 -16.42 -6.94 0.04
N THR A 74 -16.23 -7.95 0.88
CA THR A 74 -17.31 -8.66 1.59
C THR A 74 -17.36 -8.36 3.09
N ASP A 75 -16.29 -7.81 3.65
CA ASP A 75 -16.29 -7.33 5.03
C ASP A 75 -15.21 -6.27 5.23
N VAL A 76 -15.50 -5.29 6.09
CA VAL A 76 -14.52 -4.28 6.52
C VAL A 76 -14.66 -4.04 8.01
N TYR A 77 -13.67 -4.50 8.75
CA TYR A 77 -13.54 -4.24 10.17
C TYR A 77 -12.43 -3.22 10.43
N ARG A 78 -12.73 -2.16 11.18
CA ARG A 78 -11.77 -1.12 11.58
C ARG A 78 -12.03 -0.64 13.00
N GLU A 79 -10.98 -0.46 13.76
CA GLU A 79 -10.99 0.16 15.08
C GLU A 79 -9.84 1.16 15.25
N LEU A 80 -10.03 2.15 16.12
CA LEU A 80 -8.97 3.07 16.51
C LEU A 80 -8.29 2.54 17.77
N LYS A 81 -7.02 2.13 17.64
CA LYS A 81 -6.23 1.59 18.74
C LYS A 81 -4.87 2.26 18.81
N GLY A 82 -4.53 2.86 19.95
CA GLY A 82 -3.25 3.58 20.13
C GLY A 82 -3.03 4.75 19.16
N GLY A 83 -4.11 5.32 18.62
CA GLY A 83 -4.07 6.39 17.60
C GLY A 83 -3.75 5.89 16.19
N PHE A 84 -3.89 4.59 15.92
CA PHE A 84 -3.82 4.00 14.59
C PHE A 84 -5.20 3.45 14.20
N ALA A 85 -5.54 3.56 12.92
CA ALA A 85 -6.66 2.84 12.33
C ALA A 85 -6.20 1.42 12.00
N ILE A 86 -6.57 0.46 12.85
CA ILE A 86 -6.24 -0.95 12.68
C ILE A 86 -7.46 -1.67 12.14
N GLY A 87 -7.28 -2.58 11.20
CA GLY A 87 -8.43 -3.26 10.61
C GLY A 87 -8.09 -4.44 9.73
N LYS A 88 -9.15 -5.06 9.21
CA LYS A 88 -9.11 -6.13 8.24
C LYS A 88 -10.13 -5.85 7.14
N VAL A 89 -9.74 -6.13 5.91
CA VAL A 89 -10.62 -6.05 4.74
C VAL A 89 -10.66 -7.42 4.09
N ARG A 90 -11.86 -7.97 3.93
CA ARG A 90 -12.07 -9.27 3.29
C ARG A 90 -12.70 -9.10 1.93
N MET A 91 -12.27 -9.92 0.99
CA MET A 91 -12.69 -9.86 -0.39
C MET A 91 -12.93 -11.27 -0.93
N GLU A 92 -13.91 -11.37 -1.82
CA GLU A 92 -14.12 -12.56 -2.65
C GLU A 92 -13.67 -12.25 -4.08
N ASN A 93 -12.99 -13.19 -4.71
CA ASN A 93 -12.48 -13.02 -6.06
C ASN A 93 -13.65 -13.00 -7.07
N LEU A 94 -13.59 -12.09 -8.04
CA LEU A 94 -14.63 -11.93 -9.06
C LEU A 94 -14.52 -12.96 -10.19
N ASP A 95 -13.32 -13.45 -10.48
CA ASP A 95 -13.03 -14.36 -11.58
C ASP A 95 -12.97 -15.83 -11.11
N LYS A 96 -12.60 -16.06 -9.84
CA LYS A 96 -12.48 -17.39 -9.21
C LYS A 96 -13.20 -17.41 -7.87
N SER A 97 -14.52 -17.61 -7.87
CA SER A 97 -15.37 -17.41 -6.67
C SER A 97 -14.95 -18.19 -5.41
N GLU A 98 -14.18 -19.27 -5.55
CA GLU A 98 -13.60 -20.01 -4.43
C GLU A 98 -12.46 -19.27 -3.70
N ASP A 99 -11.74 -18.38 -4.39
CA ASP A 99 -10.60 -17.65 -3.84
C ASP A 99 -11.07 -16.49 -2.96
N LYS A 100 -10.56 -16.47 -1.72
CA LYS A 100 -10.82 -15.42 -0.74
C LYS A 100 -9.54 -14.71 -0.38
N ALA A 101 -9.62 -13.40 -0.20
CA ALA A 101 -8.48 -12.60 0.19
C ALA A 101 -8.76 -11.73 1.41
N GLU A 102 -7.70 -11.42 2.16
CA GLU A 102 -7.73 -10.55 3.33
C GLU A 102 -6.56 -9.58 3.29
N ILE A 103 -6.80 -8.31 3.67
CA ILE A 103 -5.75 -7.32 3.92
C ILE A 103 -5.78 -6.92 5.39
N ASP A 104 -4.64 -7.02 6.06
CA ASP A 104 -4.42 -6.41 7.36
C ASP A 104 -4.03 -4.93 7.19
N ILE A 105 -4.64 -4.05 7.99
CA ILE A 105 -4.47 -2.60 7.89
C ILE A 105 -3.95 -2.02 9.21
N GLN A 106 -3.00 -1.09 9.13
CA GLN A 106 -2.64 -0.16 10.19
C GLN A 106 -2.30 1.21 9.58
N ASN A 107 -3.29 2.06 9.37
CA ASN A 107 -3.27 3.25 8.50
C ASN A 107 -2.97 2.94 7.01
N GLU A 108 -2.04 2.04 6.74
CA GLU A 108 -1.68 1.50 5.42
C GLU A 108 -2.00 0.01 5.32
N ASN A 109 -2.01 -0.53 4.09
CA ASN A 109 -2.18 -1.95 3.83
C ASN A 109 -0.86 -2.68 4.13
N LEU A 110 -0.87 -3.61 5.10
CA LEU A 110 0.35 -4.23 5.62
C LEU A 110 0.63 -5.60 5.01
N ILE A 111 -0.37 -6.48 5.06
CA ILE A 111 -0.26 -7.88 4.64
C ILE A 111 -1.44 -8.20 3.74
N PHE A 112 -1.19 -8.77 2.56
CA PHE A 112 -2.21 -9.31 1.69
C PHE A 112 -2.12 -10.84 1.72
N ARG A 113 -3.24 -11.48 2.07
CA ARG A 113 -3.39 -12.94 2.05
C ARG A 113 -4.40 -13.36 1.00
N CYS A 114 -4.12 -14.47 0.32
CA CYS A 114 -5.08 -15.17 -0.53
C CYS A 114 -5.16 -16.62 -0.05
N ASN A 115 -6.36 -17.11 0.25
CA ASN A 115 -6.59 -18.45 0.80
C ASN A 115 -5.66 -18.76 2.00
N ASP A 116 -5.60 -17.83 2.95
CA ASP A 116 -4.77 -17.87 4.16
C ASP A 116 -3.24 -17.87 3.94
N GLN A 117 -2.76 -17.79 2.69
CA GLN A 117 -1.34 -17.67 2.36
C GLN A 117 -0.95 -16.20 2.19
N VAL A 118 0.16 -15.80 2.80
CA VAL A 118 0.72 -14.46 2.59
C VAL A 118 1.28 -14.36 1.18
N VAL A 119 0.71 -13.46 0.38
CA VAL A 119 1.14 -13.22 -1.01
C VAL A 119 1.98 -11.95 -1.09
N LEU A 120 1.64 -10.91 -0.32
CA LEU A 120 2.41 -9.67 -0.23
C LEU A 120 2.51 -9.21 1.22
N CYS A 121 3.59 -8.51 1.53
CA CYS A 121 3.71 -7.75 2.75
C CYS A 121 4.58 -6.51 2.57
N VAL A 122 4.46 -5.58 3.51
CA VAL A 122 5.42 -4.47 3.67
C VAL A 122 6.85 -5.00 3.76
N PRO A 123 7.86 -4.27 3.24
CA PRO A 123 7.79 -2.90 2.71
C PRO A 123 7.28 -2.73 1.27
N ASP A 124 6.90 -3.78 0.55
CA ASP A 124 6.32 -3.62 -0.79
C ASP A 124 4.93 -2.94 -0.67
N LEU A 125 4.60 -2.09 -1.64
CA LEU A 125 3.36 -1.34 -1.62
C LEU A 125 2.20 -2.25 -2.02
N ILE A 126 1.18 -2.30 -1.16
CA ILE A 126 -0.10 -2.98 -1.43
C ILE A 126 -1.14 -1.88 -1.68
N ILE A 127 -1.63 -1.79 -2.91
CA ILE A 127 -2.50 -0.70 -3.36
C ILE A 127 -3.85 -1.29 -3.73
N LEU A 128 -4.91 -0.75 -3.12
CA LEU A 128 -6.28 -1.02 -3.51
C LEU A 128 -6.70 0.02 -4.55
N LEU A 129 -7.18 -0.46 -5.69
CA LEU A 129 -7.66 0.38 -6.79
C LEU A 129 -9.15 0.11 -7.01
N ASP A 130 -9.90 1.14 -7.35
CA ASP A 130 -11.24 0.97 -7.91
C ASP A 130 -11.16 0.23 -9.24
N LEU A 131 -11.96 -0.83 -9.40
CA LEU A 131 -11.82 -1.76 -10.52
C LEU A 131 -12.17 -1.13 -11.88
N GLU A 132 -12.95 -0.05 -11.89
CA GLU A 132 -13.42 0.61 -13.11
C GLU A 132 -12.57 1.82 -13.47
N SER A 133 -12.32 2.70 -12.50
CA SER A 133 -11.59 3.96 -12.71
C SER A 133 -10.07 3.83 -12.57
N GLY A 134 -9.58 2.81 -11.87
CA GLY A 134 -8.18 2.68 -11.50
C GLY A 134 -7.71 3.69 -10.45
N GLU A 135 -8.63 4.43 -9.80
CA GLU A 135 -8.28 5.36 -8.74
C GLU A 135 -7.88 4.61 -7.45
N PRO A 136 -6.84 5.06 -6.73
CA PRO A 136 -6.46 4.45 -5.47
C PRO A 136 -7.51 4.71 -4.38
N ILE A 137 -7.87 3.65 -3.66
CA ILE A 137 -8.84 3.70 -2.58
C ILE A 137 -8.08 3.67 -1.24
N THR A 138 -8.23 4.74 -0.46
CA THR A 138 -7.58 4.82 0.86
C THR A 138 -8.29 3.98 1.91
N THR A 139 -7.57 3.58 2.95
CA THR A 139 -8.06 2.65 3.98
C THR A 139 -9.27 3.20 4.75
N GLU A 140 -9.47 4.51 4.79
CA GLU A 140 -10.57 5.20 5.47
C GLU A 140 -11.89 5.13 4.69
N VAL A 141 -11.83 5.03 3.35
CA VAL A 141 -13.02 5.07 2.49
C VAL A 141 -13.48 3.68 2.04
N LEU A 142 -12.73 2.61 2.34
CA LEU A 142 -13.14 1.23 2.03
C LEU A 142 -14.52 0.88 2.59
N ARG A 143 -15.39 0.25 1.80
CA ARG A 143 -16.75 -0.16 2.20
C ARG A 143 -17.11 -1.51 1.59
N TYR A 144 -18.05 -2.20 2.23
CA TYR A 144 -18.69 -3.38 1.69
C TYR A 144 -19.23 -3.12 0.27
N GLY A 145 -19.06 -4.10 -0.62
CA GLY A 145 -19.62 -4.09 -1.96
C GLY A 145 -18.77 -3.41 -3.03
N MET A 146 -17.71 -2.68 -2.64
CA MET A 146 -16.77 -2.10 -3.62
C MET A 146 -16.09 -3.19 -4.44
N ARG A 147 -15.97 -2.96 -5.74
CA ARG A 147 -15.20 -3.82 -6.66
C ARG A 147 -13.81 -3.22 -6.78
N VAL A 148 -12.80 -3.99 -6.41
CA VAL A 148 -11.44 -3.50 -6.27
C VAL A 148 -10.44 -4.41 -6.98
N ALA A 149 -9.33 -3.84 -7.40
CA ALA A 149 -8.12 -4.57 -7.72
C ALA A 149 -7.07 -4.37 -6.62
N VAL A 150 -6.30 -5.42 -6.33
CA VAL A 150 -5.10 -5.33 -5.49
C VAL A 150 -3.90 -5.31 -6.43
N MET A 151 -3.15 -4.23 -6.39
CA MET A 151 -1.90 -4.04 -7.13
C MET A 151 -0.73 -4.01 -6.17
N ALA A 152 0.39 -4.60 -6.57
CA ALA A 152 1.65 -4.56 -5.83
C ALA A 152 2.69 -3.73 -6.58
N ILE A 153 3.49 -2.93 -5.85
CA ILE A 153 4.71 -2.30 -6.37
C ILE A 153 5.87 -2.64 -5.41
N GLY A 154 6.93 -3.24 -5.96
CA GLY A 154 8.11 -3.59 -5.18
C GLY A 154 8.83 -2.37 -4.62
N CYS A 155 9.27 -2.44 -3.36
CA CYS A 155 10.00 -1.35 -2.72
C CYS A 155 11.44 -1.22 -3.27
N HIS A 156 12.04 -0.06 -3.05
CA HIS A 156 13.43 0.20 -3.42
C HIS A 156 14.41 -0.70 -2.63
N PRO A 157 15.54 -1.16 -3.21
CA PRO A 157 16.49 -2.06 -2.52
C PRO A 157 16.99 -1.57 -1.15
N LEU A 158 17.08 -0.25 -0.95
CA LEU A 158 17.42 0.33 0.36
C LEU A 158 16.46 -0.09 1.49
N MET A 159 15.20 -0.39 1.17
CA MET A 159 14.18 -0.85 2.12
C MET A 159 14.25 -2.35 2.42
N ARG A 160 15.02 -3.11 1.63
CA ARG A 160 15.13 -4.57 1.75
C ARG A 160 16.31 -5.02 2.62
N THR A 161 17.14 -4.10 3.06
CA THR A 161 18.25 -4.43 3.98
C THR A 161 17.71 -4.93 5.31
N GLU A 162 18.42 -5.83 5.98
CA GLU A 162 18.04 -6.35 7.31
C GLU A 162 17.69 -5.20 8.28
N LYS A 163 18.53 -4.16 8.33
CA LYS A 163 18.30 -2.95 9.16
C LYS A 163 17.02 -2.21 8.81
N ALA A 164 16.68 -2.12 7.53
CA ALA A 164 15.44 -1.50 7.10
C ALA A 164 14.24 -2.38 7.47
N LEU A 165 14.31 -3.69 7.21
CA LEU A 165 13.24 -4.64 7.54
C LEU A 165 12.92 -4.70 9.04
N HIS A 166 13.91 -4.48 9.92
CA HIS A 166 13.63 -4.31 11.36
C HIS A 166 12.74 -3.11 11.70
N VAL A 167 12.59 -2.14 10.79
CA VAL A 167 11.82 -0.92 10.99
C VAL A 167 10.54 -0.90 10.15
N VAL A 168 10.62 -1.36 8.90
CA VAL A 168 9.53 -1.28 7.91
C VAL A 168 9.01 -2.66 7.46
N GLY A 169 9.61 -3.74 7.92
CA GLY A 169 9.19 -5.10 7.63
C GLY A 169 8.02 -5.55 8.51
N PRO A 170 7.41 -6.70 8.19
CA PRO A 170 6.18 -7.16 8.83
C PRO A 170 6.34 -7.39 10.34
N GLN A 171 7.52 -7.82 10.80
CA GLN A 171 7.78 -8.03 12.22
C GLN A 171 7.70 -6.72 13.03
N ALA A 172 8.10 -5.59 12.43
CA ALA A 172 8.00 -4.27 13.07
C ALA A 172 6.54 -3.83 13.30
N PHE A 173 5.60 -4.39 12.53
CA PHE A 173 4.17 -4.18 12.65
C PHE A 173 3.45 -5.26 13.48
N GLY A 174 4.20 -6.15 14.14
CA GLY A 174 3.63 -7.17 15.03
C GLY A 174 3.26 -8.50 14.36
N TYR A 175 3.85 -8.81 13.20
CA TYR A 175 3.70 -10.09 12.50
C TYR A 175 5.01 -10.90 12.58
N PRO A 176 5.31 -11.55 13.73
CA PRO A 176 6.58 -12.24 13.93
C PRO A 176 6.77 -13.44 12.99
N ASP A 177 5.68 -14.07 12.57
CA ASP A 177 5.67 -15.30 11.75
C ASP A 177 5.64 -15.01 10.25
N VAL A 178 5.63 -13.74 9.83
CA VAL A 178 5.62 -13.36 8.42
C VAL A 178 7.04 -12.99 7.99
N GLU A 179 7.58 -13.71 7.01
CA GLU A 179 8.86 -13.40 6.39
C GLU A 179 8.66 -12.52 5.14
N TYR A 180 9.48 -11.48 5.00
CA TYR A 180 9.43 -10.63 3.80
C TYR A 180 10.05 -11.35 2.61
N GLN A 181 9.23 -11.61 1.60
CA GLN A 181 9.68 -12.07 0.29
C GLN A 181 9.50 -10.92 -0.70
N PRO A 182 10.59 -10.41 -1.30
CA PRO A 182 10.48 -9.32 -2.27
C PRO A 182 9.60 -9.72 -3.44
N LEU A 183 8.69 -8.83 -3.85
CA LEU A 183 7.98 -8.97 -5.11
C LEU A 183 9.01 -9.13 -6.23
N GLU A 184 9.01 -10.30 -6.90
CA GLU A 184 9.90 -10.55 -8.04
C GLU A 184 9.76 -9.39 -9.02
N GLN A 185 10.86 -8.76 -9.40
CA GLN A 185 10.83 -7.77 -10.48
C GLN A 185 10.73 -8.57 -11.78
N GLY A 186 9.61 -8.39 -12.49
CA GLY A 186 9.45 -8.97 -13.83
C GLY A 186 10.35 -8.25 -14.83
#